data_AF-U4TRP6-F1
#
_entry.id   AF-U4TRP6-F1
#
_cell.length_a   1.000
_cell.length_b   1.000
_cell.length_c   1.000
_cell.angle_alpha   90.00
_cell.angle_beta   90.00
_cell.angle_gamma   90.00
#
_symmetry.space_group_name_H-M   'P 1'
#
loop_
_entity.id
_entity.type
_entity.pdbx_description
1 polymer ?
#
loop_
_entity_poly.entity_id
_entity_poly.type
_entity_poly.pdbx_seq_one_letter_code
_entity_poly.pdbx_strand_id
1 'polypeptide(L)'
;MDYLEKRGTLSRYRWLALPISLGVLGICLTFATPLACALFKQKASLPFSRLEDELKCKLHKTYDHNAPKYVFYSRILHIPVRS
;
A
#
# COMPACT_ATOMS: atom_id res chain seq x y z
N MET A 1 33.69 0.44 -8.11
CA MET A 1 33.10 0.81 -9.43
C MET A 1 33.99 0.40 -10.60
N ASP A 2 35.30 0.20 -10.40
CA ASP A 2 36.26 -0.12 -11.47
C ASP A 2 36.28 -1.59 -11.96
N TYR A 3 35.80 -2.52 -11.14
CA TYR A 3 35.94 -3.97 -11.41
C TYR A 3 35.10 -4.49 -12.59
N LEU A 4 34.01 -3.79 -12.92
CA LEU A 4 33.09 -4.15 -14.01
C LEU A 4 33.54 -3.60 -15.37
N GLU A 5 34.29 -2.50 -15.37
CA GLU A 5 34.81 -1.87 -16.59
C GLU A 5 36.01 -2.64 -17.14
N LYS A 6 36.86 -3.16 -16.24
CA LYS A 6 38.07 -3.92 -16.56
C LYS A 6 37.83 -5.26 -17.26
N ARG A 7 36.61 -5.80 -17.22
CA ARG A 7 36.27 -7.10 -17.85
C ARG A 7 35.95 -7.02 -19.35
N GLY A 8 35.84 -5.84 -19.96
CA GLY A 8 35.67 -5.68 -21.42
C GLY A 8 34.40 -6.30 -22.04
N THR A 9 33.62 -7.06 -21.28
CA THR A 9 32.38 -7.73 -21.71
C THR A 9 31.28 -6.73 -22.06
N LEU A 10 31.24 -5.58 -21.39
CA LEU A 10 30.27 -4.51 -21.67
C LEU A 10 30.61 -3.70 -22.93
N SER A 11 31.87 -3.66 -23.38
CA SER A 11 32.27 -2.94 -24.60
C SER A 11 31.90 -3.71 -25.87
N ARG A 12 31.92 -5.05 -25.82
CA ARG A 12 31.55 -5.91 -26.97
C ARG A 12 30.04 -6.14 -27.09
N TYR A 13 29.31 -6.01 -25.98
CA TYR A 13 27.85 -6.18 -25.92
C TYR A 13 27.13 -4.91 -25.47
N ARG A 14 27.48 -3.76 -26.07
CA ARG A 14 26.84 -2.46 -25.78
C ARG A 14 25.32 -2.47 -26.01
N TRP A 15 24.83 -3.37 -26.87
CA TRP A 15 23.40 -3.64 -27.08
C TRP A 15 22.74 -4.46 -25.96
N LEU A 16 23.47 -5.30 -25.21
CA LEU A 16 22.91 -6.04 -24.06
C LEU A 16 22.88 -5.24 -22.76
N ALA A 17 23.60 -4.13 -22.64
CA ALA A 17 23.57 -3.30 -21.43
C ALA A 17 22.16 -2.76 -21.12
N LEU A 18 21.41 -2.40 -22.17
CA LEU A 18 20.02 -1.95 -22.08
C LEU A 18 19.06 -3.03 -21.54
N PRO A 19 18.96 -4.23 -22.14
CA PRO A 19 18.05 -5.27 -21.67
C PRO A 19 18.44 -5.83 -20.29
N ILE A 20 19.73 -5.89 -19.94
CA ILE A 20 20.15 -6.35 -18.60
C ILE A 20 19.65 -5.36 -17.53
N SER A 21 19.81 -4.05 -17.76
CA SER A 21 19.37 -3.03 -16.81
C SER A 21 17.86 -3.00 -16.67
N LEU A 22 17.12 -3.08 -17.79
CA LEU A 22 15.66 -3.15 -17.79
C LEU A 22 15.13 -4.47 -17.20
N GLY A 23 15.84 -5.57 -17.40
CA GLY A 23 15.52 -6.87 -16.82
C GLY A 23 15.66 -6.88 -15.31
N VAL A 24 16.78 -6.38 -14.78
CA VAL A 24 17.00 -6.25 -13.33
C VAL A 24 15.97 -5.28 -12.71
N LEU A 25 15.73 -4.12 -13.35
CA LEU A 25 14.72 -3.17 -12.90
C LEU A 25 13.32 -3.79 -12.91
N GLY A 26 12.96 -4.49 -13.98
CA GLY A 26 11.67 -5.17 -14.14
C GLY A 26 11.45 -6.27 -13.10
N ILE A 27 12.47 -7.08 -12.81
CA ILE A 27 12.42 -8.09 -11.75
C ILE A 27 12.17 -7.40 -10.41
N CYS A 28 12.92 -6.34 -10.06
CA CYS A 28 12.72 -5.59 -8.82
C CYS A 28 11.30 -4.98 -8.72
N LEU A 29 10.79 -4.38 -9.79
CA LEU A 29 9.45 -3.77 -9.83
C LEU A 29 8.32 -4.79 -9.67
N THR A 30 8.49 -5.99 -10.23
CA THR A 30 7.51 -7.09 -10.15
C THR A 30 7.31 -7.57 -8.71
N PHE A 31 8.35 -7.50 -7.87
CA PHE A 31 8.25 -7.85 -6.44
C PHE A 31 7.88 -6.65 -5.55
N ALA A 32 8.41 -5.46 -5.84
CA ALA A 32 8.15 -4.28 -5.02
C ALA A 32 6.68 -3.81 -5.09
N THR A 33 6.04 -3.93 -6.26
CA THR A 33 4.65 -3.51 -6.47
C THR A 33 3.63 -4.31 -5.64
N PRO A 34 3.61 -5.66 -5.65
CA PRO A 34 2.71 -6.42 -4.81
C PRO A 34 3.02 -6.25 -3.30
N LEU A 35 4.28 -6.03 -2.93
CA LEU A 35 4.66 -5.73 -1.54
C LEU A 35 4.12 -4.37 -1.08
N ALA A 36 4.18 -3.34 -1.92
CA ALA A 36 3.61 -2.02 -1.62
C ALA A 36 2.08 -2.08 -1.49
N CYS A 37 1.42 -2.85 -2.36
CA CYS A 37 -0.02 -3.11 -2.29
C CYS A 37 -0.44 -3.92 -1.05
N ALA A 38 0.47 -4.68 -0.43
CA ALA A 38 0.20 -5.43 0.81
C ALA A 38 0.57 -4.64 2.08
N LEU A 39 1.58 -3.75 2.01
CA LEU A 39 2.03 -2.94 3.13
C LEU A 39 1.00 -1.89 3.53
N PHE A 40 0.24 -1.33 2.58
CA PHE A 40 -0.90 -0.48 2.89
C PHE A 40 -2.15 -1.32 3.08
N LYS A 41 -2.47 -1.67 4.34
CA LYS A 41 -3.78 -2.26 4.64
C LYS A 41 -4.87 -1.25 4.24
N GLN A 42 -5.64 -1.59 3.21
CA GLN A 42 -6.83 -0.86 2.74
C GLN A 42 -7.90 -0.62 3.82
N LYS A 43 -7.79 -1.33 4.96
CA LYS A 43 -8.64 -1.19 6.14
C LYS A 43 -7.82 -0.63 7.30
N ALA A 44 -8.02 0.66 7.60
CA ALA A 44 -7.52 1.24 8.82
C ALA A 44 -8.46 0.85 9.98
N SER A 45 -7.94 0.08 10.94
CA SER A 45 -8.62 -0.15 12.21
C SER A 45 -8.42 1.07 13.10
N LEU A 46 -9.49 1.80 13.38
CA LEU A 46 -9.47 2.97 14.24
C LEU A 46 -10.14 2.65 15.57
N PRO A 47 -9.48 2.91 16.71
CA PRO A 47 -10.12 2.75 18.01
C PRO A 47 -11.20 3.84 18.17
N PHE A 48 -12.34 3.47 18.77
CA PHE A 48 -13.48 4.37 18.96
C PHE A 48 -13.11 5.67 19.73
N SER A 49 -12.14 5.59 20.65
CA SER A 49 -11.64 6.76 21.39
C SER A 49 -10.98 7.83 20.51
N ARG A 50 -10.40 7.44 19.37
CA ARG A 50 -9.74 8.36 18.42
C ARG A 50 -10.66 8.83 17.28
N LEU A 51 -11.96 8.53 17.36
CA LEU A 51 -12.94 8.99 16.38
C LEU A 51 -13.30 10.47 16.61
N GLU A 52 -13.68 11.18 15.56
CA GLU A 52 -14.20 12.56 15.67
C GLU A 52 -15.48 12.60 16.50
N ASP A 53 -15.68 13.70 17.24
CA ASP A 53 -16.76 13.82 18.21
C ASP A 53 -18.15 13.82 17.55
N GLU A 54 -18.26 14.31 16.31
CA GLU A 54 -19.49 14.23 15.52
C GLU A 54 -19.89 12.76 15.23
N LEU A 55 -18.91 11.92 14.86
CA LEU A 55 -19.11 10.50 14.59
C LEU A 55 -19.47 9.74 15.88
N LYS A 56 -18.81 10.04 17.00
CA LYS A 56 -19.14 9.44 18.31
C LYS A 56 -20.59 9.72 18.71
N CYS A 57 -21.05 10.97 18.55
CA CYS A 57 -22.44 11.35 18.83
C CYS A 57 -23.45 10.60 17.95
N LYS A 58 -23.16 10.43 16.65
CA LYS A 58 -24.00 9.63 15.75
C LYS A 58 -24.05 8.17 16.20
N LEU A 59 -22.91 7.54 16.49
CA LEU A 59 -22.86 6.14 16.93
C LEU A 59 -23.57 5.93 18.28
N HIS A 60 -23.43 6.86 19.24
CA HIS A 60 -24.13 6.76 20.53
C HIS A 60 -25.65 6.86 20.37
N LYS A 61 -26.15 7.71 19.46
CA LYS A 61 -27.58 7.82 19.17
C LYS A 61 -28.12 6.58 18.45
N THR A 62 -27.33 5.94 17.60
CA THR A 62 -27.75 4.75 16.86
C THR A 62 -27.68 3.46 17.67
N TYR A 63 -26.75 3.35 18.63
CA TYR A 63 -26.44 2.10 19.34
C TYR A 63 -26.75 2.10 20.84
N ASP A 64 -27.55 3.03 21.35
CA ASP A 64 -28.17 3.06 22.69
C ASP A 64 -27.37 2.27 23.76
N HIS A 65 -26.19 2.81 24.11
CA HIS A 65 -25.25 2.28 25.12
C HIS A 65 -24.30 1.13 24.77
N ASN A 66 -24.39 0.47 23.60
CA ASN A 66 -23.42 -0.57 23.21
C ASN A 66 -22.42 -0.06 22.16
N ALA A 67 -21.46 0.75 22.60
CA ALA A 67 -20.46 1.34 21.70
C ALA A 67 -19.42 0.29 21.23
N PRO A 68 -19.18 0.14 19.92
CA PRO A 68 -18.20 -0.81 19.40
C PRO A 68 -16.77 -0.37 19.73
N LYS A 69 -15.94 -1.30 20.20
CA LYS A 69 -14.54 -1.04 20.63
C LYS A 69 -13.61 -0.65 19.47
N TYR A 70 -13.90 -1.13 18.26
CA TYR A 70 -13.11 -0.87 17.06
C TYR A 70 -14.03 -0.58 15.87
N VAL A 71 -13.65 0.40 15.05
CA VAL A 71 -14.33 0.70 13.79
C VAL A 71 -13.37 0.58 12.62
N PHE A 72 -13.85 0.05 11.50
CA PHE A 72 -13.05 -0.16 10.30
C PHE A 72 -13.42 0.86 9.24
N TYR A 73 -12.46 1.69 8.83
CA TYR A 73 -12.64 2.60 7.70
C TYR A 73 -12.22 1.87 6.41
N SER A 74 -13.19 1.64 5.51
CA SER A 74 -12.95 1.08 4.18
C SER A 74 -13.20 2.13 3.11
N ARG A 75 -12.14 2.60 2.44
CA ARG A 75 -12.18 3.66 1.41
C ARG A 75 -12.92 3.28 0.12
N ILE A 76 -13.26 2.01 -0.09
CA ILE A 76 -13.76 1.46 -1.36
C ILE A 76 -15.27 1.16 -1.36
N LEU A 77 -15.92 1.17 -0.20
CA LEU A 77 -17.33 0.82 -0.10
C LEU A 77 -18.15 2.08 0.18
N HIS A 78 -18.65 2.72 -0.89
CA HIS A 78 -19.77 3.63 -0.78
C HIS A 78 -21.01 2.80 -0.45
N ILE A 79 -21.11 2.34 0.80
CA ILE A 79 -22.31 1.70 1.33
C ILE A 79 -23.37 2.81 1.33
N PRO A 80 -24.47 2.68 0.58
CA PRO A 80 -25.60 3.59 0.78
C PRO A 80 -26.03 3.43 2.24
N VAL A 81 -25.84 4.49 3.03
CA VAL A 81 -26.38 4.57 4.39
C VAL A 81 -27.89 4.47 4.23
N ARG A 82 -28.44 3.32 4.59
CA ARG A 82 -29.89 3.12 4.63
C ARG A 82 -30.40 3.96 5.79
N SER A 83 -31.01 5.09 5.41
CA SER A 83 -31.81 5.97 6.27
C SER A 83 -32.97 5.23 6.90
#